data_AF-A9F029-F1
#
_entry.id   AF-A9F029-F1
#
_cell.length_a   1.000
_cell.length_b   1.000
_cell.length_c   1.000
_cell.angle_alpha   90.00
_cell.angle_beta   90.00
_cell.angle_gamma   90.00
#
_symmetry.space_group_name_H-M   'P 1'
#
loop_
_entity.id
_entity.type
_entity.pdbx_description
1 polymer ?
#
loop_
_entity_poly.entity_id
_entity_poly.type
_entity_poly.pdbx_seq_one_letter_code
_entity_poly.pdbx_strand_id
1 'polypeptide(L)'
;MPASIDQLLKVCREVIAPLVRADGGELYIVAVEPDHLTLHLAGACSGCPGAMLTARAVIEPAVLAVAPSARVIVTNGMRVPDGASLA
;
A
#
# COMPACT_ATOMS: atom_id res chain seq x y z
N MET A 1 -4.02 -22.08 -1.78
CA MET A 1 -4.21 -21.35 -3.05
C MET A 1 -3.34 -20.10 -2.95
N PRO A 2 -2.35 -19.90 -3.83
CA PRO A 2 -1.52 -18.72 -3.75
C PRO A 2 -2.39 -17.48 -3.98
N ALA A 3 -2.17 -16.43 -3.18
CA ALA A 3 -2.78 -15.14 -3.38
C ALA A 3 -2.53 -14.69 -4.82
N SER A 4 -3.58 -14.59 -5.63
CA SER A 4 -3.44 -14.00 -6.97
C SER A 4 -3.07 -12.54 -6.80
N ILE A 5 -2.00 -12.10 -7.48
CA ILE A 5 -1.56 -10.70 -7.53
C ILE A 5 -2.74 -9.76 -7.86
N ASP A 6 -3.67 -10.23 -8.70
CA ASP A 6 -4.90 -9.53 -9.05
C ASP A 6 -5.79 -9.22 -7.84
N GLN A 7 -5.93 -10.16 -6.88
CA GLN A 7 -6.69 -9.90 -5.65
C GLN A 7 -6.02 -8.85 -4.76
N LEU A 8 -4.68 -8.86 -4.66
CA LEU A 8 -3.94 -7.85 -3.90
C LEU A 8 -4.12 -6.47 -4.52
N LEU A 9 -4.00 -6.37 -5.85
CA LEU A 9 -4.27 -5.14 -6.60
C LEU A 9 -5.70 -4.64 -6.39
N LYS A 10 -6.67 -5.55 -6.43
CA LYS A 10 -8.08 -5.21 -6.23
C LYS A 10 -8.34 -4.67 -4.83
N VAL A 11 -7.80 -5.31 -3.79
CA VAL A 11 -7.87 -4.82 -2.40
C VAL A 11 -7.17 -3.47 -2.26
N CYS A 12 -6.00 -3.29 -2.88
CA CYS A 12 -5.28 -2.03 -2.87
C CYS A 12 -6.10 -0.89 -3.50
N ARG A 13 -6.78 -1.16 -4.63
CA ARG A 13 -7.58 -0.14 -5.35
C ARG A 13 -8.94 0.13 -4.73
N GLU A 14 -9.65 -0.91 -4.31
CA GLU A 14 -11.04 -0.76 -3.85
C GLU A 14 -11.15 -0.46 -2.35
N VAL A 15 -10.15 -0.85 -1.56
CA VAL A 15 -10.16 -0.66 -0.10
C VAL A 15 -9.13 0.37 0.33
N ILE A 16 -7.87 0.20 -0.06
CA ILE A 16 -6.77 1.01 0.47
C ILE A 16 -6.75 2.40 -0.20
N ALA A 17 -6.84 2.48 -1.53
CA ALA A 17 -6.78 3.74 -2.26
C ALA A 17 -7.83 4.78 -1.81
N PRO A 18 -9.12 4.45 -1.62
CA PRO A 18 -10.09 5.44 -1.14
C PRO A 18 -9.83 5.87 0.31
N LEU A 19 -9.32 4.97 1.17
CA LEU A 19 -8.94 5.32 2.55
C LEU A 19 -7.75 6.29 2.57
N VAL A 20 -6.72 6.02 1.77
CA VAL A 20 -5.55 6.89 1.64
C VAL A 20 -5.94 8.25 1.04
N ARG A 21 -6.84 8.24 0.04
CA ARG A 21 -7.35 9.46 -0.59
C ARG A 21 -8.25 10.27 0.35
N ALA A 22 -9.02 9.62 1.21
CA ALA A 22 -9.81 10.28 2.26
C ALA A 22 -8.92 11.01 3.28
N ASP A 23 -7.72 10.48 3.54
CA ASP A 23 -6.69 11.11 4.36
C ASP A 23 -5.92 12.22 3.61
N GLY A 24 -6.19 12.42 2.31
CA GLY A 24 -5.49 13.39 1.46
C GLY A 24 -4.12 12.92 0.94
N GLY A 25 -3.82 11.63 1.09
CA GLY A 25 -2.64 10.99 0.53
C GLY A 25 -2.89 10.38 -0.85
N GLU A 26 -1.82 9.94 -1.48
CA GLU A 26 -1.85 9.14 -2.70
C GLU A 26 -1.13 7.81 -2.47
N LEU A 27 -1.72 6.71 -2.94
CA LEU A 27 -1.16 5.37 -2.87
C LEU A 27 -0.47 5.03 -4.19
N TYR A 28 0.78 4.64 -4.10
CA TYR A 28 1.58 4.16 -5.20
C TYR A 28 2.01 2.72 -4.94
N ILE A 29 1.80 1.86 -5.94
CA ILE A 29 2.25 0.47 -5.90
C ILE A 29 3.63 0.43 -6.57
N VAL A 30 4.64 0.05 -5.79
CA VAL A 30 6.03 -0.07 -6.29
C VAL A 30 6.29 -1.49 -6.77
N ALA A 31 5.88 -2.49 -5.98
CA ALA A 31 6.01 -3.90 -6.33
C ALA A 31 4.88 -4.71 -5.69
N VAL A 32 4.34 -5.67 -6.44
CA VAL A 32 3.34 -6.62 -5.96
C VAL A 32 3.73 -8.04 -6.37
N GLU A 33 4.02 -8.86 -5.38
CA GLU A 33 4.40 -10.26 -5.49
C GLU A 33 3.59 -11.07 -4.46
N PRO A 34 3.41 -12.39 -4.66
CA PRO A 34 2.66 -13.23 -3.74
C PRO A 34 3.26 -13.30 -2.32
N ASP A 35 4.55 -13.02 -2.18
CA ASP A 35 5.32 -13.08 -0.92
C ASP A 35 5.96 -11.73 -0.54
N HIS A 36 5.84 -10.71 -1.40
CA HIS A 36 6.36 -9.36 -1.15
C HIS A 36 5.40 -8.30 -1.68
N LEU A 37 5.01 -7.34 -0.85
CA LEU A 37 4.28 -6.15 -1.29
C LEU A 37 5.03 -4.88 -0.88
N THR A 38 5.37 -4.04 -1.86
CA THR A 38 5.97 -2.72 -1.64
C THR A 38 5.00 -1.63 -2.08
N LEU A 39 4.60 -0.80 -1.13
CA LEU A 39 3.75 0.36 -1.35
C LEU A 39 4.48 1.64 -0.96
N HIS A 40 4.16 2.72 -1.65
CA HIS A 40 4.65 4.04 -1.38
C HIS A 40 3.48 5.01 -1.21
N LEU A 41 3.50 5.77 -0.13
CA LEU A 41 2.49 6.78 0.18
C LEU A 41 3.08 8.17 -0.09
N ALA A 42 2.42 8.93 -0.97
CA ALA A 42 2.76 10.32 -1.26
C ALA A 42 1.60 11.27 -0.88
N GLY A 43 1.73 12.57 -1.15
CA GLY A 43 0.67 13.56 -0.89
C GLY A 43 0.71 14.14 0.53
N ALA A 44 -0.45 14.39 1.16
CA ALA A 44 -0.51 14.98 2.51
C ALA A 44 0.16 14.11 3.60
N CYS A 45 0.36 12.82 3.32
CA CYS A 45 1.16 11.91 4.13
C CYS A 45 2.68 12.17 4.05
N SER A 46 3.16 13.03 3.16
CA SER A 46 4.58 13.36 3.01
C SER A 46 5.05 14.25 4.17
N GLY A 47 5.35 13.64 5.32
CA GLY A 47 5.93 14.33 6.48
C GLY A 47 5.27 14.04 7.82
N CYS A 48 4.09 13.41 7.83
CA CYS A 48 3.41 13.02 9.07
C CYS A 48 3.68 11.55 9.42
N PRO A 49 4.41 11.25 10.53
CA PRO A 49 4.71 9.88 10.93
C PRO A 49 3.45 9.08 11.32
N GLY A 50 2.39 9.75 11.77
CA GLY A 50 1.13 9.10 12.17
C GLY A 50 0.28 8.59 11.02
N ALA A 51 0.24 9.30 9.89
CA ALA A 51 -0.58 8.92 8.74
C ALA A 51 -0.10 7.61 8.10
N MET A 52 1.22 7.36 8.15
CA MET A 52 1.79 6.12 7.65
C MET A 52 1.48 4.92 8.54
N LEU A 53 1.41 5.13 9.86
CA LEU A 53 0.99 4.11 10.82
C LEU A 53 -0.45 3.67 10.56
N THR A 54 -1.36 4.62 10.33
CA THR A 54 -2.77 4.32 10.02
C THR A 54 -2.90 3.58 8.69
N ALA A 55 -2.25 4.08 7.64
CA ALA A 55 -2.29 3.42 6.33
C ALA A 55 -1.71 2.00 6.39
N ARG A 56 -0.55 1.83 7.05
CA ARG A 56 0.07 0.52 7.23
C ARG A 56 -0.78 -0.42 8.08
N ALA A 57 -1.43 0.09 9.13
CA ALA A 57 -2.35 -0.70 9.96
C ALA A 57 -3.60 -1.18 9.20
N VAL A 58 -3.95 -0.57 8.07
CA VAL A 58 -5.02 -1.05 7.19
C VAL A 58 -4.47 -2.00 6.12
N ILE A 59 -3.32 -1.67 5.53
CA ILE A 59 -2.72 -2.46 4.45
C ILE A 59 -2.21 -3.81 4.96
N GLU A 60 -1.46 -3.84 6.07
CA GLU A 60 -0.89 -5.07 6.61
C GLU A 60 -1.94 -6.17 6.83
N PRO A 61 -3.05 -5.93 7.56
CA PRO A 61 -4.06 -6.98 7.78
C PRO A 61 -4.79 -7.37 6.51
N ALA A 62 -5.04 -6.42 5.59
CA ALA A 62 -5.68 -6.72 4.31
C ALA A 62 -4.82 -7.63 3.44
N VAL A 63 -3.50 -7.44 3.47
CA VAL A 63 -2.53 -8.29 2.76
C VAL A 63 -2.33 -9.61 3.46
N LEU A 64 -2.16 -9.63 4.78
CA LEU A 64 -2.01 -10.85 5.59
C LEU A 64 -3.24 -11.76 5.49
N ALA A 65 -4.43 -11.20 5.27
CA ALA A 65 -5.65 -11.98 5.03
C ALA A 65 -5.60 -12.79 3.74
N VAL A 66 -4.90 -12.29 2.71
CA VAL A 66 -4.74 -12.99 1.41
C VAL A 66 -3.45 -13.79 1.38
N ALA A 67 -2.35 -13.24 1.90
CA ALA A 67 -1.01 -13.78 1.91
C ALA A 67 -0.39 -13.67 3.32
N PRO A 68 -0.66 -14.64 4.22
CA PRO A 68 -0.20 -14.58 5.62
C PRO A 68 1.32 -14.66 5.78
N SER A 69 2.04 -15.10 4.75
CA SER A 69 3.51 -15.17 4.72
C SER A 69 4.16 -14.02 3.97
N ALA A 70 3.39 -13.06 3.44
CA ALA A 70 3.92 -11.97 2.65
C ALA A 70 4.57 -10.89 3.52
N ARG A 71 5.71 -10.38 3.06
CA ARG A 71 6.37 -9.21 3.66
C ARG A 71 5.78 -7.94 3.07
N VAL A 72 5.17 -7.11 3.93
CA VAL A 72 4.61 -5.82 3.55
C VAL A 72 5.59 -4.70 3.91
N ILE A 73 6.01 -3.92 2.92
CA ILE A 73 6.84 -2.74 3.11
C ILE A 73 6.04 -1.53 2.65
N VAL A 74 5.79 -0.62 3.59
CA VAL A 74 5.18 0.67 3.30
C VAL A 74 6.25 1.73 3.47
N THR A 75 6.43 2.56 2.44
CA THR A 75 7.33 3.70 2.44
C THR A 75 6.54 4.99 2.29
N ASN A 76 7.02 6.09 2.85
CA ASN A 76 6.44 7.41 2.65
C ASN A 76 7.55 8.41 2.32
N GLY A 77 7.19 9.48 1.64
CA GLY A 77 8.13 10.55 1.38
C GLY A 77 7.63 11.54 0.35
N MET A 78 8.38 12.64 0.24
CA MET A 78 8.19 13.62 -0.82
C MET A 78 8.71 13.10 -2.17
N ARG A 79 9.57 12.07 -2.15
CA ARG A 79 10.13 11.43 -3.34
C ARG A 79 9.44 10.10 -3.57
N VAL A 80 8.58 10.07 -4.58
CA VAL A 80 8.05 8.83 -5.15
C VAL A 80 9.21 8.14 -5.88
N PRO A 81 9.49 6.85 -5.64
CA PRO A 81 10.52 6.13 -6.37
C PRO A 81 10.16 6.07 -7.87
N ASP A 82 11.12 6.38 -8.75
CA ASP A 82 10.98 6.31 -10.20
C ASP A 82 10.56 4.88 -10.63
N GLY A 83 9.29 4.71 -11.01
CA GLY A 83 8.71 3.43 -11.42
C GLY A 83 7.42 3.01 -10.67
N ALA A 84 6.96 3.78 -9.68
CA ALA A 84 5.74 3.45 -8.96
C ALA A 84 4.48 3.70 -9.81
N SER A 85 3.57 2.72 -9.85
CA SER A 85 2.28 2.85 -10.53
C SER A 85 1.22 3.40 -9.57
N LEU A 86 0.48 4.42 -9.99
CA LEU A 86 -0.66 4.93 -9.22
C LEU A 86 -1.72 3.83 -9.09
N ALA A 87 -2.12 3.55 -7.85
CA ALA A 87 -3.14 2.55 -7.56
C ALA A 87 -4.53 3.04 -7.99
#